data_AF-A0A843HL76-F1
#
_entry.id   AF-A0A843HL76-F1
#
_cell.length_a   1.000
_cell.length_b   1.000
_cell.length_c   1.000
_cell.angle_alpha   90.00
_cell.angle_beta   90.00
_cell.angle_gamma   90.00
#
_symmetry.space_group_name_H-M   'P 1'
#
loop_
_entity.id
_entity.type
_entity.pdbx_description
1 polymer ?
#
loop_
_entity_poly.entity_id
_entity_poly.type
_entity_poly.pdbx_seq_one_letter_code
_entity_poly.pdbx_strand_id
1 'polypeptide(L)'
;MSMFTPYENLNPDYSPNNINIPTPSPRRKLYQFLPIEERNIVGKFVGCSFNYGDTLSLVFDINPKIKVEADAIVYEITGQEPTSSTEGHYGQRAYNTVDLKVWICKTLDQTVYEWEEEKDFTYPCYGEQEVVVKLYGDSVENNNFEVTISNFRMEEVITFSTDKEPRVTSGINNIKIFIDEEISKLLLKGVYYTTVKMIDEGRTKIIYEYTLIVK
;
A
#
# COMPACT_ATOMS: atom_id res chain seq x y z
N MET A 1 50.98 -41.12 13.54
CA MET A 1 52.09 -40.34 12.93
C MET A 1 51.48 -39.07 12.35
N SER A 2 51.91 -37.90 12.83
CA SER A 2 51.48 -36.61 12.29
C SER A 2 52.21 -36.36 10.97
N MET A 3 51.49 -35.98 9.92
CA MET A 3 52.09 -35.62 8.61
C MET A 3 52.68 -34.20 8.58
N PHE A 4 52.79 -33.54 9.74
CA PHE A 4 53.31 -32.18 9.84
C PHE A 4 54.52 -32.15 10.78
N THR A 5 55.68 -31.78 10.25
CA THR A 5 56.82 -31.33 11.03
C THR A 5 56.47 -30.01 11.72
N PRO A 6 56.72 -29.85 13.03
CA PRO A 6 56.54 -28.57 13.69
C PRO A 6 57.42 -27.52 13.01
N TYR A 7 56.79 -26.40 12.62
CA TYR A 7 57.44 -25.28 11.96
C TYR A 7 58.32 -24.51 12.94
N GLU A 8 59.56 -24.95 13.17
CA GLU A 8 60.50 -24.26 14.07
C GLU A 8 61.36 -23.19 13.38
N ASN A 9 61.21 -22.97 12.07
CA ASN A 9 62.00 -21.97 11.34
C ASN A 9 61.15 -21.22 10.31
N LEU A 10 60.20 -20.41 10.78
CA LEU A 10 59.69 -19.31 9.94
C LEU A 10 60.74 -18.21 9.95
N ASN A 11 61.16 -17.78 8.76
CA ASN A 11 62.04 -16.62 8.59
C ASN A 11 61.40 -15.43 9.34
N PRO A 12 62.10 -14.78 10.30
CA PRO A 12 61.55 -13.62 11.01
C PRO A 12 61.19 -12.45 10.07
N ASP A 13 61.74 -12.44 8.87
CA ASP A 13 61.45 -11.43 7.83
C ASP A 13 60.28 -11.81 6.92
N TYR A 14 59.59 -12.94 7.18
CA TYR A 14 58.37 -13.27 6.45
C TYR A 14 57.22 -12.37 6.90
N SER A 15 57.05 -11.26 6.19
CA SER A 15 55.83 -10.46 6.24
C SER A 15 54.86 -10.99 5.18
N PRO A 16 53.66 -11.49 5.56
CA PRO A 16 52.67 -11.91 4.58
C PRO A 16 52.34 -10.73 3.66
N ASN A 17 52.50 -10.94 2.35
CA ASN A 17 52.39 -9.91 1.29
C ASN A 17 50.98 -9.33 1.09
N ASN A 18 50.10 -9.41 2.08
CA ASN A 18 48.78 -8.80 2.07
C ASN A 18 48.86 -7.34 2.53
N ILE A 19 49.51 -6.50 1.71
CA ILE A 19 49.51 -5.03 1.86
C ILE A 19 48.08 -4.45 1.69
N ASN A 20 47.18 -5.23 1.10
CA ASN A 20 45.78 -4.86 1.00
C ASN A 20 45.05 -5.33 2.26
N ILE A 21 44.92 -4.44 3.24
CA ILE A 21 43.87 -4.54 4.25
C ILE A 21 42.58 -4.82 3.47
N PRO A 22 41.87 -5.93 3.71
CA PRO A 22 40.62 -6.20 3.01
C PRO A 22 39.72 -5.00 3.26
N THR A 23 39.49 -4.20 2.22
CA THR A 23 38.58 -3.07 2.31
C THR A 23 37.23 -3.70 2.60
N PRO A 24 36.62 -3.51 3.78
CA PRO A 24 35.28 -4.00 4.00
C PRO A 24 34.46 -3.40 2.88
N SER A 25 33.88 -4.28 2.03
CA SER A 25 32.84 -3.85 1.10
C SER A 25 31.93 -2.96 1.92
N PRO A 26 31.71 -1.68 1.52
CA PRO A 26 30.72 -0.88 2.20
C PRO A 26 29.46 -1.72 2.10
N ARG A 27 29.00 -2.27 3.24
CA ARG A 27 27.74 -3.01 3.29
C ARG A 27 26.77 -2.07 2.62
N ARG A 28 26.33 -2.43 1.41
CA ARG A 28 25.35 -1.66 0.68
C ARG A 28 24.19 -1.61 1.66
N LYS A 29 23.98 -0.47 2.32
CA LYS A 29 22.79 -0.26 3.13
C LYS A 29 21.68 -0.35 2.10
N LEU A 30 21.15 -1.56 1.93
CA LEU A 30 19.85 -1.75 1.32
C LEU A 30 18.96 -0.99 2.28
N TYR A 31 18.62 0.25 1.90
CA TYR A 31 17.54 0.97 2.51
C TYR A 31 16.31 0.09 2.25
N GLN A 32 16.02 -0.82 3.19
CA GLN A 32 14.73 -1.45 3.23
C GLN A 32 13.79 -0.34 3.67
N PHE A 33 12.99 0.13 2.72
CA PHE A 33 11.87 1.02 3.04
C PHE A 33 10.94 0.23 3.95
N LEU A 34 10.69 0.76 5.15
CA LEU A 34 9.67 0.24 6.04
C LEU A 34 8.34 0.95 5.77
N PRO A 35 7.21 0.25 5.93
CA PRO A 35 7.14 -1.19 6.19
C PRO A 35 7.43 -2.05 4.95
N ILE A 36 7.82 -3.31 5.16
CA ILE A 36 8.04 -4.29 4.10
C ILE A 36 6.70 -4.93 3.73
N GLU A 37 6.35 -4.90 2.45
CA GLU A 37 5.19 -5.61 1.94
C GLU A 37 5.39 -7.13 2.04
N GLU A 38 4.51 -7.81 2.78
CA GLU A 38 4.52 -9.27 2.94
C GLU A 38 3.53 -9.91 1.97
N ARG A 39 4.02 -10.94 1.26
CA ARG A 39 3.22 -11.74 0.34
C ARG A 39 3.30 -13.21 0.71
N ASN A 40 2.21 -13.94 0.49
CA ASN A 40 2.22 -15.39 0.67
C ASN A 40 3.00 -16.09 -0.44
N ILE A 41 3.12 -17.42 -0.36
CA ILE A 41 3.85 -18.24 -1.35
C ILE A 41 3.31 -18.15 -2.78
N VAL A 42 2.07 -17.68 -2.96
CA VAL A 42 1.41 -17.48 -4.26
C VAL A 42 1.59 -16.03 -4.74
N GLY A 43 2.32 -15.20 -4.00
CA GLY A 43 2.52 -13.79 -4.31
C GLY A 43 1.34 -12.88 -3.97
N LYS A 44 0.31 -13.38 -3.25
CA LYS A 44 -0.80 -12.53 -2.79
C LYS A 44 -0.38 -11.72 -1.57
N PHE A 45 -0.78 -10.46 -1.53
CA PHE A 45 -0.56 -9.56 -0.39
C PHE A 45 -1.18 -10.12 0.90
N VAL A 46 -0.44 -10.06 2.01
CA VAL A 46 -0.86 -10.56 3.34
C VAL A 46 -0.86 -9.44 4.38
N GLY A 47 0.07 -8.49 4.29
CA GLY A 47 0.22 -7.44 5.27
C GLY A 47 1.51 -6.65 5.06
N CYS A 48 1.81 -5.77 6.01
CA CYS A 48 3.08 -5.07 6.08
C CYS A 48 3.84 -5.48 7.33
N SER A 49 5.17 -5.63 7.23
CA SER A 49 6.01 -5.95 8.38
C SER A 49 7.06 -4.90 8.71
N PHE A 50 7.40 -4.79 9.99
CA PHE A 50 8.47 -3.95 10.51
C PHE A 50 9.05 -4.57 11.79
N ASN A 51 10.24 -4.16 12.22
CA ASN A 51 10.83 -4.72 13.44
C ASN A 51 10.32 -3.99 14.67
N TYR A 52 10.19 -4.73 15.76
CA TYR A 52 9.95 -4.15 17.08
C TYR A 52 10.98 -3.08 17.43
N GLY A 53 10.51 -1.89 17.83
CA GLY A 53 11.33 -0.74 18.18
C GLY A 53 11.67 0.19 17.01
N ASP A 54 11.38 -0.20 15.76
CA ASP A 54 11.55 0.69 14.61
C ASP A 54 10.46 1.77 14.59
N THR A 55 10.78 2.90 13.95
CA THR A 55 9.81 3.94 13.62
C THR A 55 9.39 3.84 12.15
N LEU A 56 8.12 4.11 11.86
CA LEU A 56 7.62 4.10 10.49
C LEU A 56 6.44 5.06 10.27
N SER A 57 6.24 5.42 9.01
CA SER A 57 5.06 6.17 8.57
C SER A 57 4.19 5.26 7.70
N LEU A 58 2.98 4.98 8.15
CA LEU A 58 1.95 4.33 7.34
C LEU A 58 1.21 5.41 6.55
N VAL A 59 1.07 5.22 5.25
CA VAL A 59 0.35 6.14 4.35
C VAL A 59 -0.80 5.39 3.70
N PHE A 60 -2.02 5.89 3.86
CA PHE A 60 -3.24 5.32 3.32
C PHE A 60 -3.85 6.30 2.30
N ASP A 61 -3.89 5.91 1.03
CA ASP A 61 -4.40 6.77 -0.06
C ASP A 61 -5.93 6.67 -0.17
N ILE A 62 -6.67 7.58 0.48
CA ILE A 62 -8.14 7.57 0.59
C ILE A 62 -8.85 7.45 -0.77
N ASN A 63 -8.29 8.12 -1.79
CA ASN A 63 -8.76 8.11 -3.17
C ASN A 63 -7.65 7.48 -4.03
N PRO A 64 -7.63 6.13 -4.18
CA PRO A 64 -6.53 5.45 -4.83
C PRO A 64 -6.47 5.80 -6.32
N LYS A 65 -5.26 5.79 -6.87
CA LYS A 65 -5.02 5.96 -8.30
C LYS A 65 -5.05 4.61 -9.01
N ILE A 66 -5.84 4.51 -10.06
CA ILE A 66 -5.90 3.35 -10.96
C ILE A 66 -5.31 3.71 -12.32
N LYS A 67 -4.90 2.68 -13.06
CA LYS A 67 -4.45 2.82 -14.45
C LYS A 67 -5.44 2.14 -15.36
N VAL A 68 -6.10 2.92 -16.20
CA VAL A 68 -7.10 2.46 -17.19
C VAL A 68 -6.53 2.55 -18.60
N GLU A 69 -7.19 1.90 -19.55
CA GLU A 69 -6.85 1.95 -20.97
C GLU A 69 -6.90 3.40 -21.49
N ALA A 70 -6.08 3.71 -22.50
CA ALA A 70 -5.96 5.08 -23.03
C ALA A 70 -7.26 5.60 -23.67
N ASP A 71 -8.10 4.69 -24.15
CA ASP A 71 -9.38 4.92 -24.77
C ASP A 71 -10.55 4.78 -23.79
N ALA A 72 -10.30 4.53 -22.50
CA ALA A 72 -11.36 4.32 -21.54
C ALA A 72 -12.23 5.57 -21.34
N ILE A 73 -13.55 5.39 -21.23
CA ILE A 73 -14.48 6.46 -20.83
C ILE A 73 -14.52 6.54 -19.32
N VAL A 74 -14.33 7.72 -18.75
CA VAL A 74 -14.28 7.91 -17.28
C VAL A 74 -15.38 8.86 -16.84
N TYR A 75 -16.28 8.36 -16.00
CA TYR A 75 -17.31 9.13 -15.31
C TYR A 75 -16.86 9.46 -13.90
N GLU A 76 -17.04 10.72 -13.50
CA GLU A 76 -16.64 11.24 -12.18
C GLU A 76 -17.84 11.70 -11.33
N ILE A 77 -19.06 11.38 -11.75
CA ILE A 77 -20.30 11.77 -11.08
C ILE A 77 -21.15 10.52 -10.79
N THR A 78 -21.70 10.45 -9.58
CA THR A 78 -22.62 9.38 -9.15
C THR A 78 -23.80 9.21 -10.11
N GLY A 79 -24.13 7.97 -10.45
CA GLY A 79 -25.24 7.58 -11.30
C GLY A 79 -24.99 7.77 -12.80
N GLN A 80 -23.82 8.26 -13.20
CA GLN A 80 -23.44 8.28 -14.61
C GLN A 80 -23.06 6.87 -15.08
N GLU A 81 -23.60 6.51 -16.23
CA GLU A 81 -23.35 5.25 -16.92
C GLU A 81 -23.39 5.49 -18.43
N PRO A 82 -22.71 4.65 -19.23
CA PRO A 82 -22.83 4.75 -20.67
C PRO A 82 -24.25 4.36 -21.10
N THR A 83 -24.80 5.10 -22.05
CA THR A 83 -26.13 4.85 -22.61
C THR A 83 -26.02 4.26 -24.01
N SER A 84 -27.17 3.92 -24.61
CA SER A 84 -27.23 3.45 -26.00
C SER A 84 -26.76 4.49 -27.04
N SER A 85 -26.68 5.77 -26.65
CA SER A 85 -26.10 6.85 -27.45
C SER A 85 -24.64 7.15 -27.12
N THR A 86 -24.05 6.51 -26.11
CA THR A 86 -22.63 6.68 -25.78
C THR A 86 -21.79 5.90 -26.78
N GLU A 87 -21.14 6.63 -27.69
CA GLU A 87 -20.24 6.05 -28.69
C GLU A 87 -19.09 5.30 -28.04
N GLY A 88 -18.81 4.10 -28.54
CA GLY A 88 -17.64 3.33 -28.16
C GLY A 88 -17.31 2.24 -29.17
N HIS A 89 -16.14 1.62 -29.06
CA HIS A 89 -15.78 0.48 -29.91
C HIS A 89 -15.81 -0.83 -29.12
N TYR A 90 -15.94 -1.93 -29.84
CA TYR A 90 -15.96 -3.26 -29.26
C TYR A 90 -14.78 -3.46 -28.27
N GLY A 91 -15.10 -3.87 -27.05
CA GLY A 91 -14.13 -4.12 -25.98
C GLY A 91 -13.66 -2.88 -25.22
N GLN A 92 -14.06 -1.67 -25.63
CA GLN A 92 -13.78 -0.45 -24.87
C GLN A 92 -14.45 -0.52 -23.50
N ARG A 93 -13.76 -0.01 -22.47
CA ARG A 93 -14.28 0.06 -21.11
C ARG A 93 -14.74 1.47 -20.76
N ALA A 94 -15.79 1.52 -19.97
CA ALA A 94 -16.25 2.73 -19.31
C ALA A 94 -16.25 2.51 -17.80
N TYR A 95 -15.72 3.47 -17.04
CA TYR A 95 -15.56 3.39 -15.60
C TYR A 95 -16.35 4.51 -14.92
N ASN A 96 -17.11 4.18 -13.88
CA ASN A 96 -17.56 5.17 -12.91
C ASN A 96 -16.69 5.08 -11.66
N THR A 97 -15.86 6.09 -11.45
CA THR A 97 -14.84 6.13 -10.38
C THR A 97 -15.40 6.50 -9.01
N VAL A 98 -16.67 6.91 -8.97
CA VAL A 98 -17.41 7.22 -7.73
C VAL A 98 -18.19 5.99 -7.28
N ASP A 99 -18.89 5.34 -8.21
CA ASP A 99 -19.79 4.22 -7.92
C ASP A 99 -19.10 2.85 -7.94
N LEU A 100 -17.81 2.82 -8.32
CA LEU A 100 -17.06 1.58 -8.53
C LEU A 100 -17.77 0.62 -9.48
N LYS A 101 -18.13 1.14 -10.66
CA LYS A 101 -18.76 0.35 -11.72
C LYS A 101 -17.94 0.40 -13.00
N VAL A 102 -18.01 -0.67 -13.76
CA VAL A 102 -17.34 -0.79 -15.05
C VAL A 102 -18.28 -1.44 -16.06
N TRP A 103 -18.27 -0.93 -17.28
CA TRP A 103 -19.02 -1.49 -18.40
C TRP A 103 -18.08 -1.80 -19.55
N ILE A 104 -18.42 -2.81 -20.34
CA ILE A 104 -17.72 -3.15 -21.59
C ILE A 104 -18.66 -2.94 -22.77
N CYS A 105 -18.17 -2.26 -23.81
CA CYS A 105 -18.92 -2.10 -25.06
C CYS A 105 -18.93 -3.43 -25.84
N LYS A 106 -20.12 -3.93 -26.17
CA LYS A 106 -20.34 -5.22 -26.84
C LYS A 106 -20.61 -5.12 -28.34
N THR A 107 -20.90 -3.94 -28.85
CA THR A 107 -21.45 -3.77 -30.20
C THR A 107 -20.42 -3.42 -31.25
N LEU A 108 -20.70 -3.91 -32.46
CA LEU A 108 -20.07 -3.57 -33.74
C LEU A 108 -20.99 -2.72 -34.63
N ASP A 109 -22.21 -2.41 -34.17
CA ASP A 109 -23.24 -1.70 -34.94
C ASP A 109 -23.18 -0.19 -34.65
N GLN A 110 -23.00 0.63 -35.69
CA GLN A 110 -22.65 2.06 -35.59
C GLN A 110 -23.83 2.95 -35.18
N THR A 111 -25.04 2.38 -35.04
CA THR A 111 -26.25 3.15 -34.73
C THR A 111 -26.74 3.01 -33.29
N VAL A 112 -26.36 1.94 -32.57
CA VAL A 112 -26.77 1.69 -31.18
C VAL A 112 -25.63 0.98 -30.46
N TYR A 113 -25.19 1.54 -29.32
CA TYR A 113 -24.13 0.95 -28.52
C TYR A 113 -24.71 0.13 -27.37
N GLU A 114 -24.29 -1.12 -27.24
CA GLU A 114 -24.62 -1.98 -26.10
C GLU A 114 -23.45 -1.98 -25.11
N TRP A 115 -23.76 -1.58 -23.89
CA TRP A 115 -22.82 -1.58 -22.77
C TRP A 115 -23.30 -2.59 -21.72
N GLU A 116 -22.44 -3.54 -21.36
CA GLU A 116 -22.73 -4.54 -20.33
C GLU A 116 -21.93 -4.20 -19.06
N GLU A 117 -22.61 -4.03 -17.93
CA GLU A 117 -21.97 -3.85 -16.61
C GLU A 117 -21.24 -5.14 -16.21
N GLU A 118 -19.95 -5.06 -15.87
CA GLU A 118 -19.25 -6.20 -15.28
C GLU A 118 -19.71 -6.39 -13.84
N LYS A 119 -19.79 -7.64 -13.38
CA LYS A 119 -20.31 -7.97 -12.04
C LYS A 119 -19.44 -7.46 -10.89
N ASP A 120 -18.13 -7.41 -11.11
CA ASP A 120 -17.15 -7.07 -10.09
C ASP A 120 -16.24 -5.95 -10.59
N PHE A 121 -16.16 -4.86 -9.85
CA PHE A 121 -15.17 -3.83 -10.13
C PHE A 121 -13.80 -4.29 -9.66
N THR A 122 -12.94 -4.60 -10.62
CA THR A 122 -11.53 -4.90 -10.35
C THR A 122 -10.71 -3.65 -10.62
N TYR A 123 -9.98 -3.15 -9.61
CA TYR A 123 -9.07 -2.01 -9.77
C TYR A 123 -8.06 -2.30 -10.89
N PRO A 124 -8.13 -1.58 -12.03
CA PRO A 124 -7.24 -1.84 -13.13
C PRO A 124 -5.86 -1.31 -12.78
N CYS A 125 -4.86 -2.17 -12.93
CA CYS A 125 -3.46 -1.89 -12.62
C CYS A 125 -2.57 -1.86 -13.87
N TYR A 126 -3.17 -2.05 -15.05
CA TYR A 126 -2.51 -2.05 -16.35
C TYR A 126 -3.29 -1.09 -17.25
N GLY A 127 -2.62 -0.03 -17.69
CA GLY A 127 -3.25 1.07 -18.42
C GLY A 127 -2.27 2.21 -18.64
N GLU A 128 -2.63 3.13 -19.54
CA GLU A 128 -1.82 4.29 -19.90
C GLU A 128 -2.34 5.58 -19.25
N GLN A 129 -3.65 5.63 -18.93
CA GLN A 129 -4.29 6.77 -18.28
C GLN A 129 -4.36 6.55 -16.78
N GLU A 130 -3.86 7.51 -15.99
CA GLU A 130 -3.99 7.50 -14.53
C GLU A 130 -5.26 8.24 -14.11
N VAL A 131 -6.09 7.58 -13.29
CA VAL A 131 -7.39 8.08 -12.85
C VAL A 131 -7.51 7.95 -11.35
N VAL A 132 -8.08 8.95 -10.69
CA VAL A 132 -8.32 8.93 -9.24
C VAL A 132 -9.70 8.36 -8.97
N VAL A 133 -9.78 7.34 -8.13
CA VAL A 133 -11.05 6.80 -7.64
C VAL A 133 -11.58 7.71 -6.54
N LYS A 134 -12.78 8.25 -6.72
CA LYS A 134 -13.39 9.25 -5.84
C LYS A 134 -14.33 8.60 -4.82
N LEU A 135 -13.80 7.72 -3.98
CA LEU A 135 -14.58 6.96 -2.99
C LEU A 135 -15.24 7.85 -1.91
N TYR A 136 -14.65 9.01 -1.65
CA TYR A 136 -15.01 9.89 -0.53
C TYR A 136 -15.09 11.38 -0.94
N GLY A 137 -15.26 11.67 -2.23
CA GLY A 137 -15.40 13.04 -2.77
C GLY A 137 -14.07 13.79 -3.00
N ASP A 138 -14.18 15.05 -3.42
CA ASP A 138 -13.05 15.89 -3.90
C ASP A 138 -12.25 16.58 -2.79
N SER A 139 -12.73 16.62 -1.54
CA SER A 139 -11.98 17.22 -0.42
C SER A 139 -12.13 16.38 0.84
N VAL A 140 -11.01 15.78 1.22
CA VAL A 140 -10.88 15.01 2.45
C VAL A 140 -10.16 15.81 3.55
N GLU A 141 -9.66 17.01 3.21
CA GLU A 141 -8.85 17.86 4.09
C GLU A 141 -9.55 18.26 5.40
N ASN A 142 -10.88 18.21 5.45
CA ASN A 142 -11.67 18.58 6.62
C ASN A 142 -12.35 17.40 7.32
N ASN A 143 -12.15 16.17 6.84
CA ASN A 143 -12.76 15.01 7.47
C ASN A 143 -11.91 14.56 8.67
N ASN A 144 -12.61 14.14 9.72
CA ASN A 144 -11.95 13.56 10.88
C ASN A 144 -11.69 12.07 10.63
N PHE A 145 -10.46 11.63 10.90
CA PHE A 145 -10.08 10.24 10.78
C PHE A 145 -9.74 9.66 12.14
N GLU A 146 -10.27 8.48 12.37
CA GLU A 146 -9.91 7.64 13.50
C GLU A 146 -9.14 6.44 12.96
N VAL A 147 -7.96 6.18 13.53
CA VAL A 147 -7.21 4.97 13.22
C VAL A 147 -7.00 4.14 14.47
N THR A 148 -7.56 2.94 14.46
CA THR A 148 -7.44 1.98 15.54
C THR A 148 -6.49 0.87 15.15
N ILE A 149 -5.52 0.56 16.02
CA ILE A 149 -4.69 -0.65 15.93
C ILE A 149 -5.18 -1.63 16.99
N SER A 150 -5.57 -2.83 16.55
CA SER A 150 -6.06 -3.92 17.38
C SER A 150 -5.10 -5.11 17.34
N ASN A 151 -5.04 -5.89 18.42
CA ASN A 151 -4.23 -7.11 18.47
C ASN A 151 -4.88 -8.27 17.68
N PHE A 152 -4.23 -9.45 17.66
CA PHE A 152 -4.74 -10.63 16.98
C PHE A 152 -6.10 -11.16 17.48
N ARG A 153 -6.56 -10.70 18.65
CA ARG A 153 -7.88 -11.00 19.23
C ARG A 153 -8.93 -9.93 18.93
N MET A 154 -8.60 -8.94 18.08
CA MET A 154 -9.42 -7.77 17.80
C MET A 154 -9.67 -6.89 19.03
N GLU A 155 -8.80 -6.95 20.04
CA GLU A 155 -8.84 -6.03 21.17
C GLU A 155 -8.05 -4.76 20.80
N GLU A 156 -8.64 -3.60 21.03
CA GLU A 156 -8.01 -2.30 20.78
C GLU A 156 -6.74 -2.13 21.62
N VAL A 157 -5.65 -1.76 20.96
CA VAL A 157 -4.36 -1.45 21.59
C VAL A 157 -4.19 0.06 21.69
N ILE A 158 -4.44 0.76 20.59
CA ILE A 158 -4.32 2.20 20.51
C ILE A 158 -5.24 2.76 19.41
N THR A 159 -5.79 3.95 19.65
CA THR A 159 -6.58 4.69 18.68
C THR A 159 -6.04 6.09 18.55
N PHE A 160 -5.83 6.53 17.32
CA PHE A 160 -5.41 7.86 16.97
C PHE A 160 -6.55 8.62 16.31
N SER A 161 -6.58 9.93 16.46
CA SER A 161 -7.56 10.77 15.79
C SER A 161 -6.95 12.07 15.29
N THR A 162 -7.29 12.50 14.07
CA THR A 162 -6.73 13.71 13.44
C THR A 162 -7.02 15.00 14.21
N ASP A 163 -8.12 15.04 14.97
CA ASP A 163 -8.52 16.19 15.79
C ASP A 163 -7.74 16.27 17.13
N LYS A 164 -7.09 15.18 17.55
CA LYS A 164 -6.51 15.04 18.88
C LYS A 164 -5.01 14.81 18.88
N GLU A 165 -4.47 14.18 17.84
CA GLU A 165 -3.08 13.70 17.85
C GLU A 165 -2.28 14.16 16.63
N PRO A 166 -1.07 14.72 16.82
CA PRO A 166 -0.20 15.12 15.70
C PRO A 166 0.40 13.92 14.96
N ARG A 167 0.26 12.71 15.51
CA ARG A 167 0.77 11.47 14.92
C ARG A 167 -0.08 10.96 13.77
N VAL A 168 -1.30 11.48 13.64
CA VAL A 168 -2.14 11.23 12.47
C VAL A 168 -2.43 12.54 11.77
N THR A 169 -2.08 12.58 10.50
CA THR A 169 -2.28 13.76 9.65
C THR A 169 -3.08 13.35 8.44
N SER A 170 -4.11 14.13 8.12
CA SER A 170 -4.79 14.07 6.83
C SER A 170 -4.12 15.06 5.87
N GLY A 171 -3.88 14.61 4.64
CA GLY A 171 -3.60 15.45 3.49
C GLY A 171 -4.74 15.38 2.48
N ILE A 172 -4.55 16.01 1.33
CA ILE A 172 -5.56 16.09 0.26
C ILE A 172 -6.12 14.71 -0.13
N ASN A 173 -5.25 13.69 -0.24
CA ASN A 173 -5.62 12.36 -0.72
C ASN A 173 -5.09 11.20 0.15
N ASN A 174 -4.49 11.50 1.31
CA ASN A 174 -3.96 10.44 2.16
C ASN A 174 -4.08 10.74 3.65
N ILE A 175 -4.06 9.67 4.42
CA ILE A 175 -3.90 9.70 5.87
C ILE A 175 -2.53 9.13 6.18
N LYS A 176 -1.76 9.83 7.01
CA LYS A 176 -0.46 9.37 7.46
C LYS A 176 -0.47 9.14 8.96
N ILE A 177 0.04 7.98 9.37
CA ILE A 177 0.20 7.60 10.78
C ILE A 177 1.67 7.42 11.05
N PHE A 178 2.18 8.10 12.07
CA PHE A 178 3.54 7.93 12.53
C PHE A 178 3.59 7.00 13.75
N ILE A 179 4.21 5.84 13.57
CA ILE A 179 4.55 4.91 14.66
C ILE A 179 5.95 5.27 15.10
N ASP A 180 6.06 5.92 16.26
CA ASP A 180 7.32 6.23 16.92
C ASP A 180 7.78 5.06 17.81
N GLU A 181 8.94 5.21 18.46
CA GLU A 181 9.50 4.16 19.33
C GLU A 181 8.59 3.87 20.54
N GLU A 182 7.83 4.85 21.02
CA GLU A 182 6.91 4.69 22.15
C GLU A 182 5.74 3.78 21.76
N ILE A 183 5.11 4.05 20.60
CA ILE A 183 4.02 3.22 20.06
C ILE A 183 4.55 1.84 19.67
N SER A 184 5.72 1.79 19.03
CA SER A 184 6.36 0.53 18.63
C SER A 184 6.57 -0.41 19.83
N LYS A 185 6.85 0.14 21.02
CA LYS A 185 6.96 -0.65 22.26
C LYS A 185 5.64 -1.24 22.75
N LEU A 186 4.50 -0.63 22.45
CA LEU A 186 3.15 -1.16 22.73
C LEU A 186 2.81 -2.32 21.79
N LEU A 187 3.38 -2.32 20.60
CA LEU A 187 3.17 -3.34 19.57
C LEU A 187 4.21 -4.46 19.73
N LEU A 188 4.01 -5.33 20.73
CA LEU A 188 4.81 -6.57 20.89
C LEU A 188 4.86 -7.40 19.60
N LYS A 189 5.86 -8.27 19.47
CA LYS A 189 5.99 -9.14 18.29
C LYS A 189 4.71 -9.96 18.05
N GLY A 190 4.12 -9.83 16.87
CA GLY A 190 2.83 -10.42 16.57
C GLY A 190 2.12 -9.82 15.36
N VAL A 191 0.84 -10.17 15.22
CA VAL A 191 -0.04 -9.69 14.15
C VAL A 191 -1.05 -8.71 14.74
N TYR A 192 -1.24 -7.60 14.05
CA TYR A 192 -2.16 -6.52 14.40
C TYR A 192 -3.04 -6.17 13.21
N TYR A 193 -4.21 -5.63 13.51
CA TYR A 193 -5.18 -5.16 12.53
C TYR A 193 -5.34 -3.65 12.69
N THR A 194 -5.18 -2.92 11.59
CA THR A 194 -5.37 -1.48 11.53
C THR A 194 -6.67 -1.19 10.82
N THR A 195 -7.56 -0.47 11.48
CA THR A 195 -8.82 0.01 10.91
C THR A 195 -8.76 1.52 10.80
N VAL A 196 -8.96 2.05 9.60
CA VAL A 196 -9.06 3.49 9.35
C VAL A 196 -10.53 3.82 9.10
N LYS A 197 -11.07 4.76 9.87
CA LYS A 197 -12.45 5.23 9.75
C LYS A 197 -12.50 6.71 9.41
N MET A 198 -13.40 7.08 8.52
CA MET A 198 -13.81 8.46 8.30
C MET A 198 -15.00 8.77 9.19
N ILE A 199 -14.96 9.91 9.87
CA ILE A 199 -16.05 10.47 10.65
C ILE A 199 -16.54 11.72 9.91
N ASP A 200 -17.75 11.63 9.35
CA ASP A 200 -18.37 12.68 8.55
C ASP A 200 -19.81 12.91 9.02
N GLU A 201 -20.11 14.12 9.51
CA GLU A 201 -21.44 14.54 9.97
C GLU A 201 -22.17 13.52 10.91
N GLY A 202 -21.42 12.85 11.78
CA GLY A 202 -21.95 11.85 12.73
C GLY A 202 -22.13 10.44 12.13
N ARG A 203 -21.73 10.23 10.88
CA ARG A 203 -21.62 8.92 10.24
C ARG A 203 -20.17 8.44 10.32
N THR A 204 -20.01 7.15 10.58
CA THR A 204 -18.70 6.49 10.58
C THR A 204 -18.63 5.51 9.42
N LYS A 205 -17.61 5.65 8.57
CA LYS A 205 -17.37 4.75 7.44
C LYS A 205 -15.96 4.17 7.56
N ILE A 206 -15.86 2.84 7.52
CA ILE A 206 -14.56 2.16 7.45
C ILE A 206 -13.99 2.35 6.03
N ILE A 207 -12.72 2.74 5.95
CA ILE A 207 -12.00 3.03 4.71
C ILE A 207 -10.97 1.94 4.42
N TYR A 208 -10.19 1.58 5.44
CA TYR A 208 -9.17 0.57 5.33
C TYR A 208 -9.25 -0.41 6.48
N GLU A 209 -9.01 -1.66 6.14
CA GLU A 209 -8.61 -2.70 7.07
C GLU A 209 -7.29 -3.27 6.55
N TYR A 210 -6.29 -3.28 7.41
CA TYR A 210 -4.93 -3.64 7.02
C TYR A 210 -4.27 -4.50 8.10
N THR A 211 -3.38 -5.40 7.68
CA THR A 211 -2.65 -6.27 8.61
C THR A 211 -1.22 -5.76 8.78
N LEU A 212 -0.83 -5.55 10.04
CA LEU A 212 0.54 -5.22 10.43
C LEU A 212 1.19 -6.41 11.14
N ILE A 213 2.45 -6.69 10.80
CA ILE A 213 3.23 -7.81 11.35
C ILE A 213 4.48 -7.25 12.00
N VAL A 214 4.56 -7.32 13.32
CA VAL A 214 5.73 -6.86 14.08
C VAL A 214 6.69 -8.03 14.30
N LYS A 215 7.92 -7.89 13.81
CA LYS A 215 8.99 -8.91 13.86
C LYS A 215 9.96 -8.72 15.01
#